data_AF-A0A2K0UIG7-F1
#
_entry.id   AF-A0A2K0UIG7-F1
#
_cell.length_a   1.000
_cell.length_b   1.000
_cell.length_c   1.000
_cell.angle_alpha   90.00
_cell.angle_beta   90.00
_cell.angle_gamma   90.00
#
_symmetry.space_group_name_H-M   'P 1'
#
loop_
_entity.id
_entity.type
_entity.pdbx_description
1 polymer ?
#
loop_
_entity_poly.entity_id
_entity_poly.type
_entity_poly.pdbx_seq_one_letter_code
_entity_poly.pdbx_strand_id
1 'polypeptide(L)' 'MVKLRMLFLSLLGGLVSADVVDHDPLAYYPAPSGTYIPPKDPTINTLLDFVKSRDDLSILATVLSECAGMRA' A
#
# COMPACT_ATOMS: atom_id res chain seq x y z
N MET A 1 -15.84 46.86 -9.94
CA MET A 1 -14.75 45.87 -9.76
C MET A 1 -15.13 44.66 -8.88
N VAL A 2 -16.07 44.76 -7.93
CA VAL A 2 -16.45 43.64 -7.04
C VAL A 2 -17.24 42.52 -7.75
N LYS A 3 -18.11 42.86 -8.70
CA LYS A 3 -18.93 41.90 -9.46
C LYS A 3 -18.13 40.89 -10.28
N LEU A 4 -16.98 41.30 -10.85
CA LEU A 4 -16.10 40.41 -11.62
C LEU A 4 -15.40 39.38 -10.72
N ARG A 5 -15.03 39.78 -9.49
CA ARG A 5 -14.40 38.89 -8.52
C ARG A 5 -15.37 37.80 -8.04
N MET A 6 -16.62 38.15 -7.76
CA MET A 6 -17.67 37.18 -7.40
C MET A 6 -17.85 36.11 -8.48
N LEU A 7 -17.83 36.50 -9.75
CA LEU A 7 -18.00 35.58 -10.88
C LEU A 7 -16.84 34.58 -11.00
N PHE A 8 -15.61 35.04 -10.75
CA PHE A 8 -14.42 34.17 -10.70
C PHE A 8 -14.44 33.18 -9.53
N LEU A 9 -14.89 33.62 -8.34
CA LEU A 9 -15.01 32.73 -7.17
C LEU A 9 -16.06 31.64 -7.39
N SER A 10 -17.21 31.97 -8.00
CA SER A 10 -18.24 30.97 -8.31
C SER A 10 -17.79 29.98 -9.38
N LEU A 11 -16.97 30.40 -10.35
CA LEU A 11 -16.42 29.52 -11.38
C LEU A 11 -15.40 28.52 -10.80
N LEU A 12 -14.62 28.95 -9.80
CA LEU A 12 -13.60 28.11 -9.16
C LEU A 12 -14.22 26.97 -8.33
N GLY A 13 -15.39 27.21 -7.72
CA GLY A 13 -16.11 26.20 -6.94
C GLY A 13 -16.72 25.07 -7.78
N GLY A 14 -17.03 25.32 -9.06
CA GLY A 14 -17.62 24.33 -9.96
C GLY A 14 -16.60 23.38 -10.63
N LEU A 15 -15.31 23.67 -10.52
CA LEU A 15 -14.24 22.85 -11.11
C LEU A 15 -13.75 21.74 -10.16
N VAL A 16 -14.19 21.74 -8.90
CA VAL A 16 -13.82 20.71 -7.93
C VAL A 16 -14.84 19.56 -8.02
N SER A 17 -14.66 18.70 -9.03
CA SER A 17 -15.26 17.38 -8.99
C SER A 17 -14.34 16.52 -8.12
N ALA A 18 -14.68 16.38 -6.84
CA ALA A 18 -14.07 15.34 -6.01
C ALA A 18 -14.62 14.01 -6.53
N ASP A 19 -13.78 13.24 -7.22
CA ASP A 19 -14.10 11.86 -7.51
C ASP A 19 -14.22 11.16 -6.15
N VAL A 20 -15.46 10.86 -5.75
CA VAL A 20 -15.70 10.09 -4.54
C VAL A 20 -15.25 8.69 -4.88
N VAL A 21 -14.00 8.39 -4.54
CA VAL A 21 -13.48 7.03 -4.58
C VAL A 21 -14.22 6.28 -3.48
N ASP A 22 -15.37 5.70 -3.84
CA ASP A 22 -16.12 4.77 -3.00
C ASP A 22 -15.23 3.54 -2.80
N HIS A 23 -14.37 3.63 -1.80
CA HIS A 23 -13.38 2.63 -1.48
C HIS A 23 -13.95 1.80 -0.33
N ASP A 24 -14.09 0.49 -0.56
CA ASP A 24 -14.44 -0.44 0.49
C ASP A 24 -13.40 -0.31 1.62
N PRO A 25 -13.78 0.07 2.85
CA PRO A 25 -12.83 0.33 3.94
C PRO A 25 -11.96 -0.88 4.29
N LEU A 26 -12.34 -2.09 3.87
CA LEU A 26 -11.57 -3.31 4.09
C LEU A 26 -10.78 -3.78 2.86
N ALA A 27 -10.95 -3.15 1.71
CA ALA A 27 -10.17 -3.48 0.52
C ALA A 27 -8.75 -2.91 0.62
N TYR A 28 -7.79 -3.59 0.00
CA TYR A 28 -6.48 -3.00 -0.25
C TYR A 28 -6.56 -2.09 -1.47
N TYR A 29 -5.89 -0.95 -1.40
CA TYR A 29 -5.72 -0.09 -2.57
C TYR A 29 -5.02 -0.86 -3.69
N PRO A 30 -5.47 -0.72 -4.95
CA PRO A 30 -4.79 -1.34 -6.08
C PRO A 30 -3.34 -0.84 -6.15
N ALA A 31 -2.43 -1.75 -6.46
CA ALA A 31 -1.02 -1.40 -6.61
C ALA A 31 -0.86 -0.40 -7.77
N PRO A 32 -0.10 0.69 -7.59
CA PRO A 32 0.14 1.66 -8.65
C PRO A 32 0.87 1.01 -9.84
N SER A 33 0.66 1.55 -11.03
CA SER A 33 1.35 1.08 -12.24
C SER A 33 2.87 1.19 -12.08
N GLY A 34 3.59 0.14 -12.47
CA GLY A 34 5.04 0.08 -12.30
C GLY A 34 5.52 -0.30 -10.90
N THR A 35 4.62 -0.72 -10.00
CA THR A 35 5.02 -1.30 -8.71
C THR A 35 5.94 -2.51 -8.95
N TYR A 36 7.10 -2.50 -8.31
CA TYR A 36 8.04 -3.63 -8.36
C TYR A 36 7.35 -4.90 -7.86
N ILE A 37 7.28 -5.92 -8.73
CA ILE A 37 6.85 -7.25 -8.35
C ILE A 37 8.11 -8.04 -8.04
N PRO A 38 8.38 -8.37 -6.76
CA PRO A 38 9.53 -9.21 -6.44
C PRO A 38 9.39 -10.56 -7.16
N PRO A 39 10.48 -11.09 -7.74
CA PRO A 39 10.46 -12.43 -8.29
C PRO A 39 10.06 -13.41 -7.19
N LYS A 40 8.86 -13.98 -7.32
CA LYS A 40 8.36 -15.00 -6.40
C LYS A 40 8.96 -16.33 -6.83
N ASP A 41 9.91 -16.83 -6.06
CA ASP A 41 10.32 -18.22 -6.19
C ASP A 41 9.11 -19.11 -5.85
N PRO A 42 8.65 -19.98 -6.77
CA PRO A 42 7.49 -20.83 -6.52
C PRO A 42 7.69 -21.82 -5.36
N THR A 43 8.93 -22.05 -4.91
CA THR A 43 9.23 -22.90 -3.75
C THR A 43 9.13 -22.14 -2.42
N ILE A 44 9.14 -20.81 -2.44
CA ILE A 44 9.05 -19.96 -1.25
C ILE A 44 7.62 -19.45 -1.13
N ASN A 45 6.83 -20.12 -0.29
CA ASN A 45 5.41 -19.82 -0.12
C ASN A 45 5.16 -18.71 0.90
N THR A 46 6.07 -18.51 1.84
CA THR A 46 5.93 -17.52 2.90
C THR A 46 7.18 -16.66 3.06
N LEU A 47 6.99 -15.45 3.59
CA LEU A 47 8.11 -14.57 3.99
C LEU A 47 9.01 -15.26 5.04
N LEU A 48 8.45 -16.15 5.87
CA LEU A 48 9.22 -16.92 6.83
C LEU A 48 10.14 -17.93 6.14
N ASP A 49 9.68 -18.59 5.08
CA ASP A 49 10.50 -19.52 4.30
C ASP A 49 11.68 -18.79 3.64
N PHE A 50 11.44 -17.58 3.13
CA PHE A 50 12.51 -16.73 2.57
C PHE A 50 13.56 -16.34 3.62
N VAL A 51 13.11 -15.97 4.82
CA VAL A 51 14.01 -15.60 5.91
C VAL A 51 14.79 -16.84 6.38
N LYS A 52 14.16 -18.01 6.43
CA LYS A 52 14.80 -19.29 6.78
C LYS A 52 15.77 -19.79 5.71
N SER A 53 15.55 -19.48 4.43
CA SER A 53 16.45 -19.90 3.34
C SER A 53 17.74 -19.09 3.26
N ARG A 54 17.87 -18.03 4.07
CA ARG A 54 18.99 -17.08 4.03
C ARG A 54 19.78 -17.10 5.33
N ASP A 55 20.99 -17.63 5.27
CA ASP A 55 21.89 -17.75 6.43
C ASP A 55 22.25 -16.39 7.04
N ASP A 56 22.30 -15.34 6.19
CA ASP A 56 22.59 -13.97 6.60
C ASP A 56 21.46 -13.33 7.42
N LEU A 57 20.26 -13.91 7.43
CA LEU A 57 19.09 -13.45 8.18
C LEU A 57 18.79 -14.31 9.42
N SER A 58 19.74 -15.13 9.88
CA SER A 58 19.58 -16.03 11.03
C SER A 58 19.14 -15.34 12.34
N ILE A 59 19.61 -14.12 12.60
CA ILE A 59 19.18 -13.32 13.76
C ILE A 59 17.69 -12.97 13.63
N LEU A 60 17.25 -12.53 12.44
CA LEU A 60 15.86 -12.21 12.18
C LEU A 60 14.98 -13.45 12.29
N ALA A 61 15.43 -14.60 11.77
CA ALA A 61 14.73 -15.87 11.91
C ALA A 61 14.51 -16.27 13.39
N THR A 62 15.49 -16.00 14.24
CA THR A 62 15.43 -16.27 15.68
C THR A 62 14.39 -15.39 16.36
N VAL A 63 14.46 -14.07 16.13
CA VAL A 63 13.49 -13.10 16.69
C VAL A 63 12.07 -13.42 16.26
N LEU A 64 11.89 -13.77 14.98
CA LEU A 64 10.63 -14.21 14.43
C LEU A 64 10.12 -15.47 15.17
N SER A 65 10.98 -16.47 15.40
CA SER A 65 10.57 -17.70 16.12
C SER A 65 10.06 -17.46 17.55
N GLU A 66 10.47 -16.37 18.18
CA GLU A 66 10.08 -15.98 19.54
C GLU A 66 8.79 -15.14 19.57
N CYS A 67 8.39 -14.53 18.44
CA CYS A 67 7.15 -13.78 18.34
C CYS A 67 5.93 -14.70 18.34
N ALA A 68 5.05 -14.52 19.33
CA ALA A 68 3.75 -15.20 19.37
C ALA A 68 2.91 -14.80 18.14
N GLY A 69 2.53 -15.79 17.32
CA GLY A 69 1.71 -15.60 16.12
C GLY A 69 2.31 -16.14 14.82
N MET A 70 3.61 -16.49 14.81
CA MET A 70 4.27 -17.05 13.62
C MET A 70 4.85 -18.46 13.80
N ARG A 71 4.46 -19.14 14.88
CA ARG A 71 4.57 -20.59 14.98
C ARG A 71 3.60 -21.20 13.94
N ALA A 72 4.12 -21.49 12.76
CA ALA A 72 3.57 -22.47 11.84
C ALA A 72 4.20 -23.84 12.15
#